data_AF-A0A1I4LD84-F1
#
_entry.id   AF-A0A1I4LD84-F1
#
_cell.length_a   1.000
_cell.length_b   1.000
_cell.length_c   1.000
_cell.angle_alpha   90.00
_cell.angle_beta   90.00
_cell.angle_gamma   90.00
#
_symmetry.space_group_name_H-M   'P 1'
#
loop_
_entity.id
_entity.type
_entity.pdbx_description
1 polymer ?
#
loop_
_entity_poly.entity_id
_entity_poly.type
_entity_poly.pdbx_seq_one_letter_code
_entity_poly.pdbx_strand_id
1 'polypeptide(L)'
;MPAPAGRCILNRMWVHRTVFAVAAYVLFALALGTVYFVVQHDGRNAVEDGPRALLSAADTSGQPEHLDLSGYQGVFWMRYDAGDRPTGGNGYLHGSLATVPRGVLDDARRSGEDAVTWQPAQGLRFAIVARPQPGGDVVVAGQSLERTELRASQTLIVIVLALLGGLVVVGAAIGVDAVIAPAARPAR
;
A
#
# COMPACT_ATOMS: atom_id res chain seq x y z
N MET A 1 -43.42 -27.81 -42.02
CA MET A 1 -42.51 -28.46 -41.06
C MET A 1 -41.94 -27.39 -40.13
N PRO A 2 -42.30 -27.37 -38.83
CA PRO A 2 -41.81 -26.37 -37.89
C PRO A 2 -40.34 -26.65 -37.50
N ALA A 3 -39.53 -25.59 -37.49
CA ALA A 3 -38.12 -25.62 -37.08
C ALA A 3 -37.98 -26.02 -35.59
N PRO A 4 -36.86 -26.65 -35.19
CA PRO A 4 -36.71 -27.18 -33.83
C PRO A 4 -36.49 -26.04 -32.82
N ALA A 5 -37.54 -25.73 -32.05
CA ALA A 5 -37.54 -24.77 -30.94
C ALA A 5 -36.51 -25.09 -29.82
N GLY A 6 -35.99 -26.33 -29.77
CA GLY A 6 -35.06 -26.79 -28.73
C GLY A 6 -33.64 -26.18 -28.79
N ARG A 7 -33.15 -25.75 -29.95
CA ARG A 7 -31.79 -25.16 -30.07
C ARG A 7 -31.66 -23.77 -29.46
N CYS A 8 -32.74 -22.99 -29.44
CA CYS A 8 -32.71 -21.61 -28.97
C CYS A 8 -32.65 -21.51 -27.43
N ILE A 9 -33.26 -22.47 -26.72
CA ILE A 9 -33.37 -22.46 -25.26
C ILE A 9 -32.06 -22.94 -24.60
N LEU A 10 -31.41 -23.97 -25.14
CA LEU A 10 -30.16 -24.51 -24.60
C LEU A 10 -29.00 -23.51 -24.74
N ASN A 11 -28.91 -22.81 -25.87
CA ASN A 11 -27.88 -21.80 -26.11
C ASN A 11 -28.05 -20.59 -25.17
N ARG A 12 -29.30 -20.20 -24.88
CA ARG A 12 -29.62 -19.12 -23.96
C ARG A 12 -29.21 -19.45 -22.51
N MET A 13 -29.46 -20.68 -22.05
CA MET A 13 -29.09 -21.10 -20.69
C MET A 13 -27.57 -21.18 -20.47
N TRP A 14 -26.82 -21.65 -21.49
CA TRP A 14 -25.35 -21.68 -21.43
C TRP A 14 -24.74 -20.28 -21.37
N VAL A 15 -25.19 -19.36 -22.24
CA VAL A 15 -24.72 -17.96 -22.24
C VAL A 15 -25.00 -17.26 -20.91
N HIS A 16 -26.20 -17.43 -20.33
CA HIS A 16 -26.52 -16.81 -19.04
C HIS A 16 -25.62 -17.31 -17.90
N ARG A 17 -25.26 -18.60 -17.88
CA ARG A 17 -24.36 -19.17 -16.87
C ARG A 17 -22.94 -18.67 -17.02
N THR A 18 -22.42 -18.57 -18.24
CA THR A 18 -21.08 -18.01 -18.50
C THR A 18 -21.02 -16.53 -18.13
N VAL A 19 -22.02 -15.74 -18.53
CA VAL A 19 -22.10 -14.32 -18.17
C VAL A 19 -22.14 -14.14 -16.65
N PHE A 20 -22.92 -14.97 -15.95
CA PHE A 20 -22.99 -14.93 -14.49
C PHE A 20 -21.65 -15.30 -13.83
N ALA A 21 -20.97 -16.34 -14.30
CA ALA A 21 -19.67 -16.75 -13.77
C ALA A 21 -18.60 -15.68 -13.95
N VAL A 22 -18.57 -15.02 -15.12
CA VAL A 22 -17.65 -13.90 -15.38
C VAL A 22 -18.00 -12.70 -14.51
N ALA A 23 -19.28 -12.34 -14.40
CA ALA A 23 -19.71 -11.24 -13.54
C ALA A 23 -19.35 -11.48 -12.07
N ALA A 24 -19.54 -12.70 -11.56
CA ALA A 24 -19.15 -13.09 -10.21
C ALA A 24 -17.63 -12.97 -10.01
N TYR A 25 -16.82 -13.37 -10.99
CA TYR A 25 -15.37 -13.23 -10.92
C TYR A 25 -14.91 -11.76 -10.94
N VAL A 26 -15.57 -10.91 -11.73
CA VAL A 26 -15.30 -9.46 -11.71
C VAL A 26 -15.59 -8.87 -10.33
N LEU A 27 -16.73 -9.21 -9.72
CA LEU A 27 -17.06 -8.78 -8.36
C LEU A 27 -16.04 -9.28 -7.33
N PHE A 28 -15.61 -10.53 -7.45
CA PHE A 28 -14.55 -11.10 -6.61
C PHE A 28 -13.24 -10.32 -6.76
N ALA A 29 -12.81 -10.02 -7.98
CA ALA A 29 -11.60 -9.25 -8.23
C ALA A 29 -11.68 -7.82 -7.68
N LEU A 30 -12.84 -7.16 -7.83
CA LEU A 30 -13.08 -5.84 -7.24
C LEU A 30 -13.01 -5.87 -5.71
N ALA A 31 -13.59 -6.90 -5.09
CA ALA A 31 -13.53 -7.08 -3.63
C ALA A 31 -12.08 -7.30 -3.14
N LEU A 32 -11.26 -8.05 -3.86
CA LEU A 32 -9.84 -8.17 -3.53
C LEU A 32 -9.08 -6.85 -3.75
N GLY A 33 -9.44 -6.09 -4.80
CA GLY A 33 -8.88 -4.77 -5.07
C GLY A 33 -9.15 -3.76 -3.95
N THR A 34 -10.36 -3.76 -3.37
CA THR A 34 -10.67 -2.89 -2.23
C THR A 34 -9.90 -3.30 -0.97
N VAL A 35 -9.74 -4.61 -0.72
CA VAL A 35 -8.89 -5.11 0.37
C VAL A 35 -7.45 -4.61 0.21
N TYR A 36 -6.89 -4.71 -1.00
CA TYR A 36 -5.55 -4.18 -1.28
C TYR A 36 -5.46 -2.67 -1.01
N PHE A 37 -6.43 -1.91 -1.50
CA PHE A 37 -6.49 -0.46 -1.30
C PHE A 37 -6.53 -0.09 0.20
N VAL A 38 -7.37 -0.76 0.99
CA VAL A 38 -7.47 -0.52 2.43
C VAL A 38 -6.16 -0.84 3.13
N VAL A 39 -5.53 -1.98 2.84
CA VAL A 39 -4.23 -2.35 3.45
C VAL A 39 -3.13 -1.34 3.09
N GLN A 40 -3.10 -0.87 1.84
CA GLN A 40 -2.17 0.15 1.39
C GLN A 40 -2.42 1.50 2.08
N HIS A 41 -3.68 1.91 2.19
CA HIS A 41 -4.04 3.19 2.79
C HIS A 41 -3.75 3.20 4.30
N ASP A 42 -4.15 2.14 5.02
CA ASP A 42 -3.87 1.94 6.45
C ASP A 42 -2.36 1.95 6.73
N GLY A 43 -1.59 1.21 5.92
CA GLY A 43 -0.14 1.18 6.03
C GLY A 43 0.51 2.54 5.87
N ARG A 44 -0.03 3.42 5.03
CA ARG A 44 0.51 4.78 4.86
C ARG A 44 0.22 5.65 6.07
N ASN A 45 -1.02 5.66 6.53
CA ASN A 45 -1.44 6.43 7.71
C ASN A 45 -0.64 6.00 8.95
N ALA A 46 -0.46 4.69 9.16
CA ALA A 46 0.26 4.15 10.31
C ALA A 46 1.73 4.58 10.39
N VAL A 47 2.40 4.83 9.25
CA VAL A 47 3.82 5.26 9.23
C VAL A 47 3.93 6.79 9.42
N GLU A 48 2.85 7.54 9.21
CA GLU A 48 2.81 8.98 9.49
C GLU A 48 2.31 9.31 10.91
N ASP A 49 1.41 8.49 11.46
CA ASP A 49 0.81 8.72 12.79
C ASP A 49 1.85 8.66 13.92
N GLY A 50 2.81 7.74 13.85
CA GLY A 50 3.91 7.64 14.81
C GLY A 50 4.75 8.92 14.91
N PRO A 51 5.32 9.40 13.80
CA PRO A 51 5.98 10.71 13.72
C PRO A 51 5.11 11.87 14.22
N ARG A 52 3.84 11.95 13.81
CA ARG A 52 2.94 13.02 14.26
C ARG A 52 2.70 12.97 15.77
N ALA A 53 2.50 11.79 16.33
CA ALA A 53 2.36 11.59 17.77
C ALA A 53 3.61 12.05 18.51
N LEU A 54 4.80 11.68 18.05
CA LEU A 54 6.07 12.10 18.65
C LEU A 54 6.24 13.63 18.64
N LEU A 55 5.94 14.27 17.51
CA LEU A 55 6.00 15.73 17.39
C LEU A 55 4.95 16.44 18.26
N SER A 56 3.80 15.82 18.49
CA SER A 56 2.73 16.38 19.34
C SER A 56 3.02 16.26 20.84
N ALA A 57 3.77 15.22 21.24
CA ALA A 57 4.15 15.03 22.63
C ALA A 57 5.10 16.13 23.14
N ALA A 58 5.81 16.83 22.23
CA ALA A 58 6.80 17.87 22.48
C ALA A 58 7.97 17.47 23.40
N ASP A 59 7.88 16.31 24.05
CA ASP A 59 8.84 15.74 24.95
C ASP A 59 9.49 14.51 24.30
N THR A 60 10.78 14.64 24.03
CA THR A 60 11.63 13.55 23.54
C THR A 60 12.40 12.88 24.68
N SER A 61 12.11 13.24 25.94
CA SER A 61 12.74 12.64 27.11
C SER A 61 12.41 11.13 27.17
N GLY A 62 13.44 10.31 27.37
CA GLY A 62 13.31 8.84 27.33
C GLY A 62 13.45 8.20 25.94
N GLN A 63 13.56 8.98 24.87
CA GLN A 63 13.99 8.44 23.58
C GLN A 63 15.48 8.05 23.64
N PRO A 64 15.89 6.97 22.96
CA PRO A 64 17.32 6.66 22.80
C PRO A 64 18.05 7.84 22.20
N GLU A 65 19.25 8.13 22.69
CA GLU A 65 20.08 9.24 22.22
C GLU A 65 20.61 8.99 20.80
N HIS A 66 20.81 7.72 20.45
CA HIS A 66 21.39 7.31 19.16
C HIS A 66 20.64 6.10 18.60
N LEU A 67 20.12 6.25 17.38
CA LEU A 67 19.47 5.22 16.59
C LEU A 67 20.14 5.16 15.23
N ASP A 68 20.75 4.03 14.89
CA ASP A 68 21.28 3.79 13.56
C ASP A 68 20.12 3.46 12.60
N LEU A 69 19.82 4.41 11.71
CA LEU A 69 18.73 4.31 10.74
C LEU A 69 18.94 3.22 9.69
N SER A 70 20.13 2.64 9.56
CA SER A 70 20.38 1.56 8.60
C SER A 70 19.63 0.27 8.92
N GLY A 71 19.29 0.04 10.19
CA GLY A 71 18.53 -1.15 10.65
C GLY A 71 17.37 -0.82 11.58
N TYR A 72 17.12 0.46 11.87
CA TYR A 72 16.07 0.86 12.79
C TYR A 72 14.72 1.03 12.09
N GLN A 73 13.69 0.38 12.63
CA GLN A 73 12.34 0.36 12.06
C GLN A 73 11.33 1.22 12.83
N GLY A 74 11.73 1.81 13.95
CA GLY A 74 10.85 2.61 14.81
C GLY A 74 10.76 4.08 14.40
N VAL A 75 10.28 4.90 15.34
CA VAL A 75 10.17 6.36 15.17
C VAL A 75 11.44 7.03 15.66
N PHE A 76 11.95 8.00 14.89
CA PHE A 76 13.09 8.83 15.25
C PHE A 76 12.75 10.32 15.09
N TRP A 77 13.61 11.20 15.58
CA TRP A 77 13.45 12.64 15.43
C TRP A 77 14.78 13.37 15.22
N MET A 78 14.68 14.57 14.65
CA MET A 78 15.77 15.51 14.40
C MET A 78 15.22 16.93 14.56
N ARG A 79 16.03 17.84 15.09
CA ARG A 79 15.74 19.28 15.22
C ARG A 79 16.70 20.08 14.37
N TYR A 80 16.17 21.07 13.69
CA TYR A 80 16.88 22.00 12.85
C TYR A 80 16.67 23.41 13.36
N ASP A 81 17.74 24.21 13.38
CA ASP A 81 17.64 25.63 13.67
C ASP A 81 17.02 26.42 12.50
N ALA A 82 16.79 27.72 12.70
CA ALA A 82 16.31 28.64 11.67
C ALA A 82 17.24 28.75 10.44
N GLY A 83 18.49 28.25 10.52
CA GLY A 83 19.45 28.21 9.42
C GLY A 83 19.57 26.84 8.74
N ASP A 84 18.62 25.93 8.96
CA ASP A 84 18.58 24.55 8.45
C ASP A 84 19.75 23.67 8.93
N ARG A 85 20.39 24.01 10.05
CA ARG A 85 21.43 23.17 10.63
C ARG A 85 20.82 22.20 11.63
N PRO A 86 21.13 20.89 11.54
CA PRO A 86 20.67 19.94 12.53
C PRO A 86 21.36 20.23 13.87
N THR A 87 20.58 20.50 14.92
CA THR A 87 21.05 20.88 16.27
C THR A 87 20.89 19.78 17.30
N GLY A 88 20.08 18.76 17.01
CA GLY A 88 19.88 17.61 17.89
C GLY A 88 18.95 16.58 17.27
N GLY A 89 18.92 15.39 17.85
CA GLY A 89 18.10 14.29 17.35
C GLY A 89 18.73 12.94 17.69
N ASN A 90 18.03 11.89 17.31
CA ASN A 90 18.48 10.53 17.54
C ASN A 90 18.61 9.68 16.27
N GLY A 91 18.18 10.17 15.10
CA GLY A 91 18.33 9.43 13.84
C GLY A 91 19.70 9.64 13.20
N TYR A 92 20.60 8.67 13.35
CA TYR A 92 21.96 8.72 12.78
C TYR A 92 22.08 7.79 11.56
N LEU A 93 22.87 8.23 10.59
CA LEU A 93 23.25 7.44 9.43
C LEU A 93 24.76 7.55 9.23
N HIS A 94 25.45 6.40 9.16
CA HIS A 94 26.92 6.33 9.07
C HIS A 94 27.65 7.14 10.16
N GLY A 95 27.12 7.15 11.39
CA GLY A 95 27.72 7.85 12.53
C GLY A 95 27.49 9.37 12.55
N SER A 96 26.72 9.92 11.62
CA SER A 96 26.35 11.35 11.57
C SER A 96 24.85 11.54 11.69
N LEU A 97 24.40 12.64 12.30
CA LEU A 97 22.98 12.94 12.41
C LEU A 97 22.40 13.11 10.99
N ALA A 98 21.33 12.38 10.69
CA ALA A 98 20.81 12.34 9.34
C ALA A 98 20.27 13.72 8.92
N THR A 99 20.41 14.07 7.64
CA THR A 99 20.03 15.40 7.13
C THR A 99 18.93 15.26 6.10
N VAL A 100 17.81 15.96 6.33
CA VAL A 100 16.70 15.99 5.37
C VAL A 100 16.90 17.10 4.32
N PRO A 101 16.26 16.99 3.14
CA PRO A 101 16.33 18.04 2.12
C PRO A 101 15.75 19.36 2.64
N ARG A 102 16.41 20.48 2.33
CA ARG A 102 15.96 21.83 2.77
C ARG A 102 14.52 22.16 2.33
N GLY A 103 14.10 21.67 1.16
CA GLY A 103 12.73 21.88 0.67
C GLY A 103 11.66 21.40 1.65
N VAL A 104 11.92 20.33 2.39
CA VAL A 104 11.00 19.81 3.43
C VAL A 104 10.86 20.80 4.59
N LEU A 105 11.98 21.42 5.00
CA LEU A 105 11.99 22.41 6.07
C LEU A 105 11.30 23.71 5.63
N ASP A 106 11.57 24.15 4.40
CA ASP A 106 10.95 25.34 3.81
C ASP A 106 9.44 25.16 3.63
N ASP A 107 9.01 24.01 3.13
CA ASP A 107 7.60 23.68 2.97
C ASP A 107 6.91 23.65 4.33
N ALA A 108 7.47 22.96 5.33
CA ALA A 108 6.92 22.92 6.68
C ALA A 108 6.76 24.31 7.29
N ARG A 109 7.72 25.22 7.11
CA ARG A 109 7.60 26.61 7.59
C ARG A 109 6.50 27.39 6.87
N ARG A 110 6.24 27.10 5.60
CA ARG A 110 5.22 27.79 4.78
C ARG A 110 3.80 27.26 5.02
N SER A 111 3.64 25.94 5.12
CA SER A 111 2.33 25.25 5.23
C SER A 111 1.96 24.88 6.66
N GLY A 112 2.90 24.91 7.60
CA GLY A 112 2.72 24.48 8.98
C GLY A 112 3.02 23.00 9.22
N GLU A 113 3.11 22.18 8.18
CA GLU A 113 3.57 20.79 8.21
C GLU A 113 3.98 20.36 6.79
N ASP A 114 5.06 19.60 6.67
CA ASP A 114 5.38 18.89 5.42
C ASP A 114 5.59 17.40 5.71
N ALA A 115 4.92 16.54 4.95
CA ALA A 115 4.95 15.10 5.12
C ALA A 115 5.34 14.43 3.80
N VAL A 116 6.52 13.81 3.77
CA VAL A 116 7.11 13.26 2.55
C VAL A 116 7.75 11.90 2.78
N THR A 117 7.93 11.16 1.69
CA THR A 117 8.81 10.00 1.69
C THR A 117 10.24 10.46 1.41
N TRP A 118 11.14 10.15 2.33
CA TRP A 118 12.55 10.48 2.24
C TRP A 118 13.40 9.21 2.12
N GLN A 119 14.35 9.24 1.20
CA GLN A 119 15.25 8.13 0.90
C GLN A 119 16.71 8.61 0.97
N PRO A 120 17.38 8.55 2.14
CA PRO A 120 18.76 8.99 2.28
C PRO A 120 19.78 8.09 1.58
N ALA A 121 19.47 6.81 1.43
CA ALA A 121 20.33 5.82 0.80
C ALA A 121 19.50 4.77 0.07
N GLN A 122 20.15 3.99 -0.78
CA GLN A 122 19.49 2.87 -1.44
C GLN A 122 18.94 1.88 -0.40
N GLY A 123 17.66 1.52 -0.54
CA GLY A 123 16.99 0.59 0.37
C GLY A 123 16.51 1.20 1.69
N LEU A 124 16.88 2.43 2.03
CA LEU A 124 16.42 3.11 3.24
C LEU A 124 15.33 4.12 2.90
N ARG A 125 14.08 3.83 3.22
CA ARG A 125 12.93 4.71 2.94
C ARG A 125 12.17 4.99 4.22
N PHE A 126 11.89 6.26 4.45
CA PHE A 126 11.21 6.74 5.65
C PHE A 126 10.03 7.62 5.25
N ALA A 127 8.91 7.53 5.96
CA ALA A 127 7.95 8.63 5.98
C ALA A 127 8.45 9.61 7.04
N ILE A 128 8.62 10.87 6.64
CA ILE A 128 9.02 11.94 7.56
C ILE A 128 7.93 13.00 7.59
N VAL A 129 7.76 13.58 8.77
CA VAL A 129 6.87 14.70 9.02
C VAL A 129 7.70 15.80 9.66
N ALA A 130 7.68 17.00 9.07
CA ALA A 130 8.35 18.18 9.56
C ALA A 130 7.32 19.18 10.06
N ARG A 131 7.53 19.74 11.25
CA ARG A 131 6.72 20.83 11.80
C ARG A 131 7.59 21.99 12.31
N PRO A 132 7.23 23.24 11.99
CA PRO A 132 7.89 24.40 12.55
C PRO A 132 7.55 24.53 14.04
N GLN A 133 8.47 25.10 14.79
CA GLN A 133 8.31 25.43 16.20
C GLN A 133 8.39 26.95 16.41
N PRO A 134 7.86 27.46 17.54
CA PRO A 134 8.08 28.84 17.94
C PRO A 134 9.58 29.16 17.96
N GLY A 135 10.00 30.25 17.30
CA GLY A 135 11.41 30.64 17.20
C GLY A 135 12.08 30.32 15.85
N GLY A 136 11.40 29.64 14.92
CA GLY A 136 11.89 29.41 13.56
C GLY A 136 12.59 28.06 13.34
N ASP A 137 12.80 27.31 14.43
CA ASP A 137 13.27 25.93 14.41
C ASP A 137 12.24 25.01 13.73
N VAL A 138 12.71 23.88 13.20
CA VAL A 138 11.86 22.84 12.62
C VAL A 138 12.21 21.51 13.28
N VAL A 139 11.20 20.78 13.74
CA VAL A 139 11.38 19.42 14.25
C VAL A 139 10.83 18.45 13.21
N VAL A 140 11.66 17.47 12.86
CA VAL A 140 11.33 16.41 11.93
C VAL A 140 11.25 15.12 12.72
N ALA A 141 10.18 14.37 12.54
CA ALA A 141 10.08 13.00 13.00
C ALA A 141 9.93 12.07 11.80
N GLY A 142 10.40 10.83 11.92
CA GLY A 142 10.32 9.87 10.83
C GLY A 142 10.14 8.45 11.30
N GLN A 143 9.67 7.59 10.41
CA GLN A 143 9.49 6.17 10.64
C GLN A 143 9.84 5.38 9.37
N SER A 144 10.45 4.21 9.54
CA SER A 144 10.82 3.33 8.41
C SER A 144 9.59 2.80 7.69
N LEU A 145 9.64 2.79 6.36
CA LEU A 145 8.63 2.20 5.48
C LEU A 145 8.83 0.70 5.27
N GLU A 146 9.99 0.14 5.66
CA GLU A 146 10.40 -1.23 5.33
C GLU A 146 9.32 -2.27 5.69
N ARG A 147 8.79 -2.22 6.92
CA ARG A 147 7.76 -3.15 7.38
C ARG A 147 6.46 -3.02 6.59
N THR A 148 6.06 -1.79 6.27
CA THR A 148 4.83 -1.52 5.51
C THR A 148 4.95 -2.01 4.07
N GLU A 149 6.11 -1.79 3.44
CA GLU A 149 6.40 -2.26 2.09
C GLU A 149 6.47 -3.79 2.00
N LEU A 150 7.05 -4.44 3.01
CA LEU A 150 7.05 -5.90 3.12
C LEU A 150 5.62 -6.45 3.21
N ARG A 151 4.78 -5.85 4.08
CA ARG A 151 3.38 -6.25 4.25
C ARG A 151 2.58 -6.06 2.97
N ALA A 152 2.73 -4.91 2.30
CA ALA A 152 2.14 -4.63 1.01
C ALA A 152 2.49 -5.68 -0.05
N SER A 153 3.77 -6.06 -0.12
CA SER A 153 4.26 -7.08 -1.06
C SER A 153 3.65 -8.46 -0.78
N GLN A 154 3.58 -8.86 0.48
CA GLN A 154 2.97 -10.12 0.90
C GLN A 154 1.46 -10.15 0.56
N THR A 155 0.74 -9.08 0.85
CA THR A 155 -0.68 -8.96 0.50
C THR A 155 -0.91 -9.07 -1.00
N LEU A 156 -0.06 -8.43 -1.81
CA LEU A 156 -0.14 -8.52 -3.28
C LEU A 156 0.01 -9.97 -3.76
N ILE A 157 0.99 -10.71 -3.24
CA ILE A 157 1.20 -12.13 -3.60
C ILE A 157 -0.05 -12.96 -3.29
N VAL A 158 -0.63 -12.80 -2.10
CA VAL A 158 -1.84 -13.54 -1.70
C VAL A 158 -3.02 -13.20 -2.62
N ILE A 159 -3.20 -11.92 -2.98
CA ILE A 159 -4.26 -11.48 -3.88
C ILE A 159 -4.07 -12.06 -5.29
N VAL A 160 -2.84 -12.04 -5.82
CA VAL A 160 -2.54 -12.63 -7.13
C VAL A 160 -2.85 -14.13 -7.13
N LEU A 161 -2.43 -14.86 -6.08
CA LEU A 161 -2.74 -16.29 -5.95
C LEU A 161 -4.26 -16.54 -5.86
N ALA A 162 -4.99 -15.71 -5.13
CA ALA A 162 -6.45 -15.80 -5.04
C ALA A 162 -7.14 -15.54 -6.39
N LEU A 163 -6.68 -14.55 -7.16
CA LEU A 163 -7.17 -14.28 -8.52
C LEU A 163 -6.90 -15.44 -9.47
N LEU A 164 -5.68 -16.00 -9.45
CA LEU A 164 -5.34 -17.18 -10.26
C LEU A 164 -6.19 -18.39 -9.88
N GLY A 165 -6.39 -18.64 -8.58
CA GLY A 165 -7.30 -19.68 -8.10
C GLY A 165 -8.73 -19.48 -8.59
N GLY A 166 -9.23 -18.24 -8.53
CA GLY A 166 -10.55 -17.88 -9.06
C GLY A 166 -10.67 -18.13 -10.57
N LEU A 167 -9.64 -17.80 -11.37
CA LEU A 167 -9.61 -18.11 -12.81
C LEU A 167 -9.69 -19.60 -13.09
N VAL A 168 -8.97 -20.42 -12.32
CA VAL A 168 -9.03 -21.88 -12.46
C VAL A 168 -10.44 -22.39 -12.18
N VAL A 169 -11.11 -21.89 -11.14
CA VAL A 169 -12.49 -22.28 -10.80
C VAL A 169 -13.47 -21.89 -11.90
N VAL A 170 -13.40 -20.65 -12.41
CA VAL A 170 -14.26 -20.18 -13.51
C VAL A 170 -14.00 -20.98 -14.78
N GLY A 171 -12.73 -21.21 -15.12
CA GLY A 171 -12.33 -22.01 -16.27
C GLY A 171 -12.83 -23.46 -16.19
N ALA A 172 -12.72 -24.09 -15.02
CA ALA A 172 -13.24 -25.42 -14.77
C ALA A 172 -14.76 -25.47 -14.91
N ALA A 173 -15.48 -24.48 -14.36
CA ALA A 173 -16.95 -24.41 -14.50
C ALA A 173 -17.39 -24.30 -15.96
N ILE A 174 -16.73 -23.44 -16.75
CA ILE A 174 -17.01 -23.29 -18.19
C ILE A 174 -16.63 -24.58 -18.94
N GLY A 175 -15.51 -25.22 -18.60
CA GLY A 175 -15.05 -26.47 -19.20
C GLY A 175 -16.01 -27.63 -18.96
N VAL A 176 -16.50 -27.79 -17.72
CA VAL A 176 -17.52 -28.79 -17.36
C VAL A 176 -18.79 -28.55 -18.17
N ASP A 177 -19.24 -27.29 -18.27
CA ASP A 177 -20.42 -26.95 -19.07
C ASP A 177 -20.24 -27.26 -20.56
N ALA A 178 -19.02 -27.08 -21.10
CA ALA A 178 -18.70 -27.45 -22.50
C ALA A 178 -18.67 -28.97 -22.72
N VAL A 179 -18.20 -29.76 -21.74
CA VAL A 179 -18.12 -31.23 -21.81
C VAL A 179 -19.48 -31.89 -21.60
N ILE A 180 -20.41 -31.26 -20.87
CA ILE A 180 -21.78 -31.76 -20.62
C ILE A 180 -22.75 -31.32 -21.74
N ALA A 181 -22.38 -30.37 -22.60
CA ALA A 181 -23.17 -29.94 -23.76
C ALA A 181 -23.13 -30.81 -25.05
N PRO A 182 -22.59 -32.05 -25.15
CA PRO A 182 -22.54 -32.77 -26.42
C PRO A 182 -23.83 -33.58 -26.65
N ALA A 183 -24.88 -32.91 -27.12
CA ALA A 183 -26.02 -33.59 -27.75
C ALA A 183 -26.75 -32.68 -28.76
N ALA A 184 -26.01 -32.05 -29.68
CA ALA A 184 -26.62 -31.38 -30.84
C ALA A 184 -25.65 -31.22 -32.03
N ARG A 185 -24.87 -32.25 -32.37
CA ARG A 185 -24.16 -32.28 -33.66
C ARG A 185 -24.95 -33.19 -34.62
N PRO A 186 -25.59 -32.67 -35.69
CA PRO A 186 -26.23 -33.52 -36.68
C PRO A 186 -25.16 -34.33 -37.43
N ALA A 187 -25.35 -35.65 -37.49
CA ALA A 187 -24.67 -36.50 -38.44
C ALA A 187 -25.04 -36.04 -39.87
N ARG A 188 -24.04 -35.98 -40.74
CA ARG A 188 -24.21 -35.72 -42.17
C ARG A 188 -25.03 -36.81 -42.83
#